data_AF-A0A396ZH47-F1
#
_entry.id   AF-A0A396ZH47-F1
#
_cell.length_a   1.000
_cell.length_b   1.000
_cell.length_c   1.000
_cell.angle_alpha   90.00
_cell.angle_beta   90.00
_cell.angle_gamma   90.00
#
_symmetry.space_group_name_H-M   'P 1'
#
loop_
_entity.id
_entity.type
_entity.pdbx_description
1 polymer ?
#
loop_
_entity_poly.entity_id
_entity_poly.type
_entity_poly.pdbx_seq_one_letter_code
_entity_poly.pdbx_strand_id
1 'polypeptide(L)'
;MTSKLPPEYQPREFNHNIPALIQIGENIFRLILFSLPLFAKLDINSKRGRIGLLLYTVGIGLYFSSWMLLIYFSDQSFIRCYPIFIAPAYTPLFWLIGIAFMIDSYYFPWKYKIWHMLLPSFLFLIFHIHHASLIYFRSVSVP
;
A
#
# COMPACT_ATOMS: atom_id res chain seq x y z
N MET A 1 9.47 -16.98 6.87
CA MET A 1 10.02 -15.91 6.00
C MET A 1 10.13 -14.56 6.69
N THR A 2 9.38 -14.30 7.77
CA THR A 2 9.48 -13.07 8.59
C THR A 2 10.87 -12.84 9.21
N SER A 3 11.67 -13.88 9.42
CA SER A 3 13.04 -13.78 9.93
C SER A 3 14.06 -13.17 8.97
N LYS A 4 13.69 -12.97 7.69
CA LYS A 4 14.56 -12.35 6.67
C LYS A 4 14.23 -10.87 6.42
N LEU A 5 13.24 -10.33 7.12
CA LEU A 5 12.92 -8.90 7.03
C LEU A 5 13.92 -8.08 7.85
N PRO A 6 14.18 -6.82 7.46
CA PRO A 6 14.87 -5.88 8.32
C PRO A 6 14.24 -5.85 9.72
N PRO A 7 15.03 -5.70 10.81
CA PRO A 7 14.51 -5.65 12.17
C PRO A 7 13.35 -4.66 12.36
N GLU A 8 13.40 -3.54 11.65
CA GLU A 8 12.40 -2.47 11.66
C GLU A 8 11.03 -2.92 11.14
N TYR A 9 11.02 -3.92 10.26
CA TYR A 9 9.81 -4.52 9.67
C TYR A 9 9.32 -5.75 10.45
N GLN A 10 9.97 -6.11 11.56
CA GLN A 10 9.44 -7.15 12.44
C GLN A 10 8.19 -6.65 13.16
N PRO A 11 7.15 -7.48 13.36
CA PRO A 11 5.87 -7.04 13.92
C PRO A 11 5.95 -6.30 15.25
N ARG A 12 6.95 -6.65 16.08
CA ARG A 12 7.20 -6.00 17.38
C ARG A 12 7.66 -4.56 17.20
N GLU A 13 8.61 -4.33 16.31
CA GLU A 13 9.21 -3.01 16.08
C GLU A 13 8.32 -2.14 15.20
N PHE A 14 7.71 -2.73 14.17
CA PHE A 14 6.89 -2.02 13.19
C PHE A 14 5.75 -1.23 13.86
N ASN A 15 5.06 -1.85 14.82
CA ASN A 15 3.94 -1.22 15.52
C ASN A 15 4.35 -0.51 16.84
N HIS A 16 5.62 -0.59 17.24
CA HIS A 16 6.07 0.00 18.49
C HIS A 16 5.97 1.53 18.44
N ASN A 17 5.45 2.17 19.49
CA ASN A 17 5.42 3.64 19.63
C ASN A 17 4.88 4.44 18.43
N ILE A 18 4.00 3.86 17.62
CA ILE A 18 3.33 4.58 16.54
C ILE A 18 2.06 5.24 17.12
N PRO A 19 1.80 6.53 16.83
CA PRO A 19 0.62 7.21 17.33
C PRO A 19 -0.67 6.47 16.94
N ALA A 20 -1.59 6.33 17.90
CA ALA A 20 -2.84 5.61 17.70
C ALA A 20 -3.65 6.14 16.50
N LEU A 21 -3.64 7.46 16.27
CA LEU A 21 -4.31 8.08 15.14
C LEU A 21 -3.82 7.50 13.79
N ILE A 22 -2.52 7.25 13.66
CA ILE A 22 -1.93 6.72 12.44
C ILE A 22 -2.32 5.25 12.24
N GLN A 23 -2.18 4.44 13.29
CA GLN A 23 -2.55 3.01 13.22
C GLN A 23 -4.04 2.80 12.95
N ILE A 24 -4.91 3.55 13.64
CA ILE A 24 -6.36 3.47 13.48
C ILE A 24 -6.74 3.95 12.08
N GLY A 25 -6.20 5.09 11.63
CA GLY A 25 -6.45 5.63 10.30
C GLY A 25 -6.07 4.64 9.21
N GLU A 26 -4.85 4.10 9.26
CA GLU A 26 -4.37 3.09 8.32
C GLU A 26 -5.30 1.88 8.27
N ASN A 27 -5.68 1.32 9.43
CA ASN A 27 -6.50 0.11 9.48
C ASN A 27 -7.95 0.35 9.02
N ILE A 28 -8.54 1.51 9.32
CA ILE A 28 -9.86 1.88 8.82
C ILE A 28 -9.85 1.94 7.29
N PHE A 29 -8.91 2.69 6.71
CA PHE A 29 -8.87 2.81 5.25
C PHE A 29 -8.44 1.50 4.57
N ARG A 30 -7.56 0.71 5.19
CA ARG A 30 -7.24 -0.65 4.73
C ARG A 30 -8.48 -1.53 4.65
N LEU A 31 -9.31 -1.51 5.69
CA LEU A 31 -10.56 -2.26 5.73
C LEU A 31 -11.51 -1.81 4.61
N ILE A 32 -11.68 -0.50 4.42
CA ILE A 32 -12.50 0.06 3.34
C ILE A 32 -12.00 -0.42 1.97
N LEU A 33 -10.69 -0.33 1.72
CA LEU A 33 -10.09 -0.67 0.43
C LEU A 33 -10.20 -2.15 0.08
N PHE A 34 -10.09 -3.04 1.06
CA PHE A 34 -10.25 -4.48 0.83
C PHE A 34 -11.72 -4.91 0.77
N SER A 35 -12.62 -4.14 1.39
CA SER A 35 -14.05 -4.45 1.36
C SER A 35 -14.73 -3.95 0.09
N LEU A 36 -14.35 -2.77 -0.42
CA LEU A 36 -15.02 -2.11 -1.54
C LEU A 36 -15.10 -2.99 -2.81
N PRO A 37 -14.03 -3.68 -3.26
CA PRO A 37 -14.09 -4.55 -4.43
C PRO A 37 -15.07 -5.71 -4.28
N LEU A 38 -15.37 -6.18 -3.06
CA LEU A 38 -16.33 -7.26 -2.83
C LEU A 38 -17.76 -6.87 -3.21
N PHE A 39 -18.06 -5.56 -3.19
CA PHE A 39 -19.37 -5.03 -3.53
C PHE A 39 -19.45 -4.49 -4.96
N ALA A 40 -18.35 -4.60 -5.72
CA ALA A 40 -18.19 -4.01 -7.04
C ALA A 40 -18.06 -5.06 -8.14
N LYS A 41 -18.64 -4.76 -9.30
CA LYS A 41 -18.43 -5.49 -10.54
C LYS A 41 -17.18 -4.96 -11.22
N LEU A 42 -16.27 -5.86 -11.54
CA LEU A 42 -15.07 -5.56 -12.31
C LEU A 42 -15.36 -5.77 -13.79
N ASP A 43 -14.87 -4.86 -14.62
CA ASP A 43 -14.83 -5.03 -16.06
C ASP A 43 -13.41 -4.83 -16.56
N ILE A 44 -12.81 -5.90 -17.07
CA ILE A 44 -11.46 -5.91 -17.66
C ILE A 44 -11.49 -5.80 -19.19
N ASN A 45 -12.68 -5.86 -19.81
CA ASN A 45 -12.83 -5.86 -21.25
C ASN A 45 -12.90 -4.43 -21.82
N SER A 46 -13.45 -3.47 -21.08
CA SER A 46 -13.41 -2.06 -21.46
C SER A 46 -12.00 -1.50 -21.52
N LYS A 47 -11.83 -0.41 -22.30
CA LYS A 47 -10.55 0.32 -22.41
C LYS A 47 -10.01 0.73 -21.03
N ARG A 48 -10.89 1.25 -20.16
CA ARG A 48 -10.54 1.66 -18.80
C ARG A 48 -10.15 0.46 -17.94
N GLY A 49 -10.88 -0.65 -18.05
CA GLY A 49 -10.57 -1.92 -17.40
C GLY A 49 -9.19 -2.46 -17.74
N ARG A 50 -8.82 -2.47 -19.02
CA ARG A 50 -7.50 -2.93 -19.49
C ARG A 50 -6.34 -2.09 -18.96
N ILE A 51 -6.52 -0.76 -18.93
CA ILE A 51 -5.55 0.16 -18.30
C ILE A 51 -5.44 -0.16 -16.81
N GLY A 52 -6.57 -0.36 -16.13
CA GLY A 52 -6.60 -0.74 -14.73
C GLY A 52 -5.87 -2.06 -14.44
N LEU A 53 -6.06 -3.08 -15.28
CA LEU A 53 -5.39 -4.37 -15.18
C LEU A 53 -3.88 -4.24 -15.39
N LEU A 54 -3.44 -3.42 -16.35
CA LEU A 54 -2.03 -3.14 -16.57
C LEU A 54 -1.41 -2.47 -15.33
N LEU A 55 -2.04 -1.41 -14.82
CA LEU A 55 -1.58 -0.71 -13.61
C LEU A 55 -1.55 -1.62 -12.39
N TYR A 56 -2.55 -2.49 -12.24
CA TYR A 56 -2.61 -3.49 -11.19
C TYR A 56 -1.45 -4.48 -11.27
N THR A 57 -1.20 -5.01 -12.45
CA THR A 57 -0.12 -5.99 -12.69
C THR A 57 1.25 -5.38 -12.46
N VAL A 58 1.49 -4.17 -13.00
CA VAL A 58 2.73 -3.42 -12.77
C VAL A 58 2.90 -3.09 -11.29
N GLY A 59 1.84 -2.65 -10.62
CA GLY A 59 1.87 -2.33 -9.19
C GLY A 59 2.20 -3.53 -8.31
N ILE A 60 1.65 -4.70 -8.60
CA ILE A 60 2.03 -5.96 -7.94
C ILE A 60 3.52 -6.25 -8.13
N GLY A 61 4.01 -6.14 -9.36
CA GLY A 61 5.42 -6.37 -9.67
C GLY A 61 6.35 -5.43 -8.88
N LEU A 62 6.01 -4.14 -8.86
CA LEU A 62 6.76 -3.12 -8.10
C LEU A 62 6.72 -3.38 -6.59
N TYR A 63 5.55 -3.74 -6.05
CA TYR A 63 5.41 -4.03 -4.63
C TYR A 63 6.26 -5.23 -4.20
N PHE A 64 6.16 -6.36 -4.92
CA PHE A 64 6.99 -7.52 -4.61
C PHE A 64 8.47 -7.23 -4.81
N SER A 65 8.85 -6.48 -5.85
CA SER A 65 10.23 -6.07 -6.08
C SER A 65 10.77 -5.21 -4.93
N SER A 66 9.94 -4.33 -4.37
CA SER A 66 10.33 -3.50 -3.21
C SER A 66 10.63 -4.35 -1.97
N TRP A 67 9.84 -5.39 -1.71
CA TRP A 67 10.12 -6.34 -0.64
C TRP A 67 11.36 -7.18 -0.91
N MET A 68 11.54 -7.67 -2.12
CA MET A 68 12.73 -8.44 -2.50
C MET A 68 14.00 -7.62 -2.32
N LEU A 69 13.98 -6.34 -2.68
CA LEU A 69 15.08 -5.42 -2.45
C LEU A 69 15.44 -5.35 -0.95
N LEU A 70 14.45 -5.17 -0.06
CA LEU A 70 14.69 -5.11 1.39
C LEU A 70 15.12 -6.44 2.01
N ILE A 71 14.66 -7.57 1.47
CA ILE A 71 14.98 -8.91 1.98
C ILE A 71 16.40 -9.34 1.57
N TYR A 72 16.80 -9.08 0.32
CA TYR A 72 18.11 -9.51 -0.19
C TYR A 72 19.23 -8.49 0.04
N PHE A 73 18.89 -7.20 0.10
CA PHE A 73 19.82 -6.12 0.35
C PHE A 73 19.54 -5.47 1.70
N SER A 74 19.49 -6.28 2.76
CA SER A 74 19.29 -5.82 4.14
C SER A 74 20.54 -5.18 4.76
N ASP A 75 21.52 -4.78 3.93
CA ASP A 75 22.69 -4.07 4.41
C ASP A 75 22.30 -2.66 4.87
N GLN A 76 23.02 -2.14 5.87
CA GLN A 76 22.79 -0.84 6.50
C GLN A 76 22.66 0.29 5.48
N SER A 77 23.36 0.22 4.34
CA SER A 77 23.32 1.24 3.28
C SER A 77 21.97 1.34 2.56
N PHE A 78 21.25 0.23 2.36
CA PHE A 78 19.95 0.22 1.67
C PHE A 78 18.80 0.58 2.60
N ILE A 79 18.86 0.10 3.85
CA ILE A 79 17.89 0.45 4.90
C ILE A 79 17.95 1.95 5.23
N ARG A 80 19.15 2.57 5.15
CA ARG A 80 19.34 4.03 5.30
C ARG A 80 18.93 4.85 4.08
N CYS A 81 18.48 4.23 2.98
CA CYS A 81 17.96 4.96 1.85
C CYS A 81 16.44 5.09 1.99
N TYR A 82 15.98 6.28 2.43
CA TYR A 82 14.56 6.57 2.66
C TYR A 82 13.59 6.05 1.57
N PRO A 83 13.73 6.41 0.28
CA PRO A 83 12.78 5.97 -0.74
C PRO A 83 12.79 4.45 -0.95
N ILE A 84 13.92 3.78 -0.72
CA ILE A 84 14.00 2.32 -0.78
C ILE A 84 13.30 1.69 0.41
N PHE A 85 13.54 2.22 1.62
CA PHE A 85 12.93 1.73 2.85
C PHE A 85 11.40 1.79 2.77
N ILE A 86 10.83 2.95 2.43
CA ILE A 86 9.37 3.11 2.37
C ILE A 86 8.73 2.62 1.06
N ALA A 87 9.50 2.00 0.15
CA ALA A 87 8.98 1.53 -1.14
C ALA A 87 7.76 0.59 -1.03
N PRO A 88 7.71 -0.38 -0.10
CA PRO A 88 6.51 -1.19 0.09
C PRO A 88 5.27 -0.39 0.51
N ALA A 89 5.45 0.82 1.07
CA ALA A 89 4.34 1.64 1.55
C ALA A 89 3.73 2.52 0.45
N TYR A 90 4.53 3.04 -0.51
CA TYR A 90 3.99 3.87 -1.59
C TYR A 90 3.69 3.10 -2.89
N THR A 91 4.35 1.97 -3.16
CA THR A 91 4.10 1.16 -4.36
C THR A 91 2.67 0.62 -4.49
N PRO A 92 1.89 0.38 -3.41
CA PRO A 92 0.46 0.05 -3.51
C PRO A 92 -0.37 1.07 -4.31
N LEU A 93 0.08 2.32 -4.43
CA LEU A 93 -0.57 3.35 -5.26
C LEU A 93 -0.93 2.83 -6.65
N PHE A 94 -0.01 2.12 -7.31
CA PHE A 94 -0.22 1.63 -8.67
C PHE A 94 -1.36 0.61 -8.75
N TRP A 95 -1.39 -0.37 -7.83
CA TRP A 95 -2.48 -1.35 -7.86
C TRP A 95 -3.81 -0.78 -7.38
N LEU A 96 -3.80 0.24 -6.51
CA LEU A 96 -5.03 0.87 -6.00
C LEU A 96 -5.70 1.70 -7.10
N ILE A 97 -4.91 2.45 -7.88
CA ILE A 97 -5.39 3.10 -9.11
C ILE A 97 -5.87 2.04 -10.09
N GLY A 98 -5.13 0.93 -10.26
CA GLY A 98 -5.53 -0.18 -11.11
C GLY A 98 -6.93 -0.72 -10.78
N ILE A 99 -7.18 -1.01 -9.51
CA ILE A 99 -8.50 -1.46 -9.01
C ILE A 99 -9.57 -0.39 -9.27
N ALA A 100 -9.29 0.89 -8.97
CA ALA A 100 -10.23 1.98 -9.23
C ALA A 100 -10.64 2.05 -10.70
N PHE A 101 -9.73 1.73 -11.62
CA PHE A 101 -10.02 1.72 -13.06
C PHE A 101 -10.81 0.48 -13.49
N MET A 102 -10.59 -0.67 -12.86
CA MET A 102 -11.30 -1.92 -13.18
C MET A 102 -12.74 -1.96 -12.66
N ILE A 103 -13.10 -1.15 -11.67
CA ILE A 103 -14.48 -1.10 -11.16
C ILE A 103 -15.40 -0.38 -12.16
N ASP A 104 -16.42 -1.09 -12.63
CA ASP A 104 -17.47 -0.56 -13.49
C ASP A 104 -18.65 0.00 -12.66
N SER A 105 -19.25 -0.86 -11.83
CA SER A 105 -20.48 -0.58 -11.10
C SER A 105 -20.54 -1.36 -9.78
N TYR A 106 -21.49 -1.03 -8.90
CA TYR A 106 -21.77 -1.85 -7.70
C TYR A 106 -22.78 -2.96 -8.01
N TYR A 107 -22.84 -4.00 -7.18
CA TYR A 107 -23.94 -4.97 -7.23
C TYR A 107 -25.30 -4.36 -6.79
N PHE A 108 -25.23 -3.27 -6.02
CA PHE A 108 -26.38 -2.46 -5.58
C PHE A 108 -26.74 -1.37 -6.61
N PRO A 109 -27.94 -0.76 -6.54
CA PRO A 109 -28.37 0.29 -7.49
C PRO A 109 -27.60 1.63 -7.37
N TRP A 110 -26.42 1.65 -6.75
CA TRP A 110 -25.59 2.84 -6.60
C TRP A 110 -24.66 3.01 -7.80
N LYS A 111 -24.53 4.26 -8.26
CA LYS A 111 -23.59 4.60 -9.34
C LYS A 111 -22.18 4.68 -8.79
N TYR A 112 -21.28 3.84 -9.29
CA TYR A 112 -19.87 3.95 -8.98
C TYR A 112 -19.29 5.24 -9.58
N LYS A 113 -18.45 5.92 -8.79
CA LYS A 113 -17.57 6.98 -9.25
C LYS A 113 -16.16 6.62 -8.84
N ILE A 114 -15.18 6.94 -9.69
CA ILE A 114 -13.77 6.59 -9.45
C ILE A 114 -13.24 7.09 -8.10
N TRP A 115 -13.77 8.23 -7.62
CA TRP A 115 -13.44 8.81 -6.32
C TRP A 115 -13.81 7.92 -5.13
N HIS A 116 -14.81 7.03 -5.26
CA HIS A 116 -15.15 6.09 -4.20
C HIS A 116 -13.99 5.15 -3.87
N MET A 117 -13.12 4.85 -4.85
CA MET A 117 -11.89 4.08 -4.62
C MET A 117 -10.66 4.98 -4.42
N LEU A 118 -10.52 6.05 -5.22
CA LEU A 118 -9.33 6.90 -5.16
C LEU A 118 -9.20 7.69 -3.86
N LEU A 119 -10.30 8.21 -3.30
CA LEU A 119 -10.25 8.98 -2.06
C LEU A 119 -9.79 8.13 -0.86
N PRO A 120 -10.39 6.96 -0.56
CA PRO A 120 -9.88 6.11 0.51
C PRO A 120 -8.49 5.57 0.21
N SER A 121 -8.12 5.37 -1.08
CA SER A 121 -6.77 4.95 -1.45
C SER A 121 -5.73 6.01 -1.11
N PHE A 122 -6.03 7.27 -1.42
CA PHE A 122 -5.18 8.40 -1.10
C PHE A 122 -5.01 8.57 0.42
N LEU A 123 -6.11 8.50 1.18
CA LEU A 123 -6.07 8.60 2.64
C LEU A 123 -5.30 7.44 3.26
N PHE A 124 -5.53 6.21 2.80
CA PHE A 124 -4.74 5.04 3.21
C PHE A 124 -3.25 5.26 2.98
N LEU A 125 -2.85 5.71 1.79
CA LEU A 125 -1.45 5.94 1.45
C LEU A 125 -0.80 7.00 2.33
N ILE A 126 -1.52 8.08 2.69
CA ILE A 126 -1.00 9.06 3.65
C ILE A 126 -0.65 8.39 4.97
N PHE A 127 -1.58 7.63 5.56
CA PHE A 127 -1.33 6.94 6.83
C PHE A 127 -0.23 5.89 6.71
N HIS A 128 -0.26 5.08 5.65
CA HIS A 128 0.66 3.97 5.45
C HIS A 128 2.09 4.43 5.17
N ILE A 129 2.26 5.47 4.35
CA ILE A 129 3.57 6.11 4.13
C ILE A 129 4.03 6.78 5.42
N HIS A 130 3.17 7.53 6.12
CA HIS A 130 3.55 8.20 7.36
C HIS A 130 4.00 7.20 8.44
N HIS A 131 3.29 6.07 8.58
CA HIS A 131 3.68 4.98 9.48
C HIS A 131 5.08 4.46 9.13
N ALA A 132 5.33 4.12 7.86
CA ALA A 132 6.65 3.66 7.41
C ALA A 132 7.75 4.72 7.61
N SER A 133 7.44 5.99 7.38
CA SER A 133 8.36 7.11 7.62
C SER A 133 8.72 7.27 9.09
N LEU A 134 7.77 7.13 10.01
CA LEU A 134 8.04 7.20 11.46
C LEU A 134 9.03 6.10 11.89
N ILE A 135 8.85 4.89 11.35
CA ILE A 135 9.75 3.77 11.63
C ILE A 135 11.15 4.05 11.07
N TYR A 136 11.23 4.53 9.83
CA TYR A 136 12.51 4.91 9.22
C TYR A 136 13.23 5.95 10.07
N PHE A 137 12.59 7.08 10.38
CA PHE A 137 13.27 8.16 11.12
C PHE A 137 13.69 7.72 12.52
N ARG A 138 12.93 6.82 13.15
CA ARG A 138 13.35 6.18 14.40
C ARG A 138 14.57 5.29 14.20
N SER A 139 14.63 4.46 13.16
CA SER A 139 15.76 3.55 12.97
C SER A 139 17.07 4.29 12.65
N VAL A 140 17.02 5.41 11.94
CA VAL A 140 18.23 6.21 11.63
C VAL A 140 18.66 7.15 12.75
N SER A 141 17.78 7.43 13.73
CA SER A 141 18.09 8.35 14.85
C SER A 141 18.62 7.64 16.10
N VAL A 142 18.55 6.30 16.16
CA VAL A 142 19.20 5.51 17.22
C VAL A 142 20.66 5.27 16.81
N PRO A 143 21.65 5.79 17.57
CA PRO A 143 23.07 5.63 17.27
C PRO A 143 23.56 4.17 17.38
#